data_AF-A0A1Q6YHK4-F1
#
_entry.id   AF-A0A1Q6YHK4-F1
#
_cell.length_a   1.000
_cell.length_b   1.000
_cell.length_c   1.000
_cell.angle_alpha   90.00
_cell.angle_beta   90.00
_cell.angle_gamma   90.00
#
_symmetry.space_group_name_H-M   'P 1'
#
loop_
_entity.id
_entity.type
_entity.pdbx_description
1 polymer ?
#
loop_
_entity_poly.entity_id
_entity_poly.type
_entity_poly.pdbx_seq_one_letter_code
_entity_poly.pdbx_strand_id
1 'polypeptide(L)'
;MSEHISRKELKQDKIKETIEHGAEAVISHGQFTLIVVLVALFVALSYGGWKFYIDRQTVDASAAFDVAMKAYQGRIASAPDPSDPNALFFADEAARAQDAVQKFSKVAGKYPSTNPGKLARYYAALCLEDLDRHNQALEELKKISGGSDKELAAMAQYQTAIIYSRTGKPDDAIKIFRALADKQSALVPRPLVLLELAGILRNSNPKEAAGIYQQIKKEFPDTTIADQADRGLDTLSPKS
;
A
#
# COMPACT_ATOMS: atom_id res chain seq x y z
N MET A 1 -72.51 36.88 -5.40
CA MET A 1 -71.22 37.58 -5.33
C MET A 1 -70.17 36.51 -5.10
N SER A 2 -69.33 36.25 -6.10
CA SER A 2 -68.37 35.15 -6.11
C SER A 2 -67.02 35.71 -5.67
N GLU A 3 -66.55 35.34 -4.48
CA GLU A 3 -65.19 35.70 -4.04
C GLU A 3 -64.16 34.97 -4.88
N HIS A 4 -63.41 35.72 -5.68
CA HIS A 4 -62.27 35.21 -6.44
C HIS A 4 -61.01 35.31 -5.58
N ILE A 5 -60.62 34.20 -4.95
CA ILE A 5 -59.36 34.09 -4.22
C ILE A 5 -58.20 34.18 -5.23
N SER A 6 -57.24 35.07 -4.97
CA SER A 6 -56.16 35.37 -5.90
C SER A 6 -55.06 34.31 -5.83
N ARG A 7 -54.49 33.92 -6.99
CA ARG A 7 -53.38 32.94 -7.07
C ARG A 7 -52.15 33.30 -6.22
N LYS A 8 -52.00 34.57 -5.85
CA LYS A 8 -50.93 35.03 -4.96
C LYS A 8 -51.18 34.64 -3.50
N GLU A 9 -52.43 34.65 -3.06
CA GLU A 9 -52.83 34.30 -1.69
C GLU A 9 -52.64 32.80 -1.46
N LEU A 10 -53.05 31.96 -2.41
CA LEU A 10 -52.81 30.50 -2.37
C LEU A 10 -51.31 30.11 -2.31
N LYS A 11 -50.42 30.92 -2.88
CA LYS A 11 -48.96 30.68 -2.80
C LYS A 11 -48.37 31.15 -1.49
N GLN A 12 -48.87 32.28 -0.97
CA GLN A 12 -48.41 32.86 0.27
C GLN A 12 -48.84 32.01 1.46
N ASP A 13 -50.05 31.45 1.42
CA ASP A 13 -50.54 30.51 2.42
C ASP A 13 -49.81 29.18 2.35
N LYS A 14 -49.53 28.62 1.16
CA LYS A 14 -48.68 27.42 1.06
C LYS A 14 -47.29 27.62 1.66
N ILE A 15 -46.67 28.79 1.46
CA ILE A 15 -45.36 29.09 2.02
C ILE A 15 -45.46 29.27 3.55
N LYS A 16 -46.49 29.95 4.05
CA LYS A 16 -46.73 30.13 5.49
C LYS A 16 -47.04 28.81 6.20
N GLU A 17 -47.93 27.99 5.65
CA GLU A 17 -48.32 26.68 6.18
C GLU A 17 -47.14 25.70 6.20
N THR A 18 -46.27 25.75 5.19
CA THR A 18 -45.03 24.96 5.18
C THR A 18 -44.01 25.45 6.23
N ILE A 19 -43.98 26.76 6.50
CA ILE A 19 -43.14 27.36 7.56
C ILE A 19 -43.70 27.05 8.95
N GLU A 20 -45.02 27.09 9.13
CA GLU A 20 -45.70 26.78 10.40
C GLU A 20 -45.58 25.30 10.76
N HIS A 21 -45.80 24.38 9.81
CA HIS A 21 -45.58 22.95 10.05
C HIS A 21 -44.10 22.57 10.23
N GLY A 22 -43.17 23.28 9.58
CA GLY A 22 -41.74 23.14 9.84
C GLY A 22 -41.34 23.62 11.25
N ALA A 23 -41.98 24.66 11.75
CA ALA A 23 -41.74 25.21 13.09
C ALA A 23 -42.35 24.35 14.20
N GLU A 24 -43.56 23.81 14.03
CA GLU A 24 -44.23 22.98 15.05
C GLU A 24 -43.55 21.60 15.26
N ALA A 25 -43.01 21.00 14.19
CA ALA A 25 -42.21 19.77 14.29
C ALA A 25 -40.89 20.01 15.06
N VAL A 26 -40.33 21.21 14.93
CA VAL A 26 -39.14 21.64 15.70
C VAL A 26 -39.53 22.03 17.13
N ILE A 27 -40.75 22.48 17.42
CA ILE A 27 -41.12 22.94 18.78
C ILE A 27 -41.55 21.78 19.69
N SER A 28 -42.21 20.73 19.19
CA SER A 28 -42.59 19.58 20.04
C SER A 28 -41.42 18.67 20.46
N HIS A 29 -40.32 18.67 19.70
CA HIS A 29 -39.10 17.87 19.93
C HIS A 29 -37.81 18.72 19.93
N GLY A 30 -37.91 20.03 20.14
CA GLY A 30 -36.84 21.00 19.82
C GLY A 30 -35.50 20.81 20.50
N GLN A 31 -35.49 20.32 21.74
CA GLN A 31 -34.23 19.98 22.42
C GLN A 31 -33.54 18.78 21.75
N PHE A 32 -34.29 17.74 21.37
CA PHE A 32 -33.73 16.56 20.71
C PHE A 32 -33.22 16.90 19.31
N THR A 33 -33.99 17.64 18.50
CA THR A 33 -33.58 18.06 17.15
C THR A 33 -32.34 18.96 17.21
N LEU A 34 -32.28 19.90 18.15
CA LEU A 34 -31.10 20.74 18.37
C LEU A 34 -29.87 19.91 18.76
N ILE A 35 -30.02 18.95 19.69
CA ILE A 35 -28.93 18.04 20.09
C ILE A 35 -28.43 17.25 18.87
N VAL A 36 -29.32 16.68 18.05
CA VAL A 36 -28.93 15.93 16.85
C VAL A 36 -28.17 16.81 15.86
N VAL A 37 -28.63 18.05 15.63
CA VAL A 37 -27.94 19.00 14.74
C VAL A 37 -26.56 19.39 15.29
N LEU A 38 -26.45 19.67 16.59
CA LEU A 38 -25.18 20.00 17.23
C LEU A 38 -24.20 18.83 17.18
N VAL A 39 -24.66 17.60 17.42
CA VAL A 39 -23.85 16.39 17.30
C VAL A 39 -23.39 16.20 15.86
N ALA A 40 -24.29 16.35 14.87
CA ALA A 40 -23.93 16.25 13.45
C ALA A 40 -22.88 17.30 13.06
N LEU A 41 -23.03 18.55 13.52
CA LEU A 41 -22.09 19.63 13.27
C LEU A 41 -20.74 19.37 13.94
N PHE A 42 -20.73 18.88 15.19
CA PHE A 42 -19.51 18.49 15.88
C PHE A 42 -18.76 17.37 15.16
N VAL A 43 -19.47 16.34 14.69
CA VAL A 43 -18.88 15.24 13.89
C VAL A 43 -18.32 15.78 12.58
N ALA A 44 -19.04 16.66 11.88
CA ALA A 44 -18.58 17.26 10.63
C ALA A 44 -17.32 18.11 10.82
N LEU A 45 -17.26 18.95 11.86
CA LEU A 45 -16.08 19.76 12.19
C LEU A 45 -14.90 18.88 12.59
N SER A 46 -15.14 17.85 13.40
CA SER A 46 -14.10 16.90 13.82
C SER A 46 -13.51 16.15 12.63
N TYR A 47 -14.37 15.66 11.72
CA TYR A 47 -13.95 14.99 10.50
C TYR A 47 -13.21 15.95 9.55
N GLY A 48 -13.72 17.17 9.36
CA GLY A 48 -13.09 18.19 8.53
C GLY A 48 -11.70 18.59 9.04
N GLY A 49 -11.55 18.82 10.35
CA GLY A 49 -10.27 19.10 10.98
C GLY A 49 -9.28 17.95 10.86
N TRP A 50 -9.73 16.71 11.10
CA TRP A 50 -8.90 15.51 10.92
C TRP A 50 -8.46 15.32 9.47
N LYS A 51 -9.37 15.49 8.51
CA LYS A 51 -9.06 15.40 7.08
C LYS A 51 -8.04 16.45 6.66
N PHE A 52 -8.23 17.72 7.03
CA PHE A 52 -7.28 18.80 6.74
C PHE A 52 -5.89 18.53 7.32
N TYR A 53 -5.83 18.01 8.55
CA TYR A 53 -4.58 17.61 9.20
C TYR A 53 -3.88 16.48 8.45
N ILE A 54 -4.60 15.42 8.06
CA ILE A 54 -4.05 14.29 7.31
C ILE A 54 -3.60 14.72 5.90
N ASP A 55 -4.37 15.58 5.22
CA ASP A 55 -4.03 16.07 3.90
C ASP A 55 -2.70 16.87 3.96
N ARG A 56 -2.55 17.77 4.94
CA ARG A 56 -1.29 18.48 5.17
C ARG A 56 -0.14 17.55 5.53
N GLN A 57 -0.37 16.59 6.44
CA GLN A 57 0.63 15.58 6.77
C GLN A 57 1.05 14.77 5.54
N THR A 58 0.12 14.46 4.64
CA THR A 58 0.40 13.68 3.44
C THR A 58 1.31 14.46 2.48
N VAL A 59 1.12 15.78 2.33
CA VAL A 59 2.02 16.62 1.54
C VAL A 59 3.44 16.62 2.13
N ASP A 60 3.57 16.84 3.43
CA ASP A 60 4.89 16.82 4.09
C ASP A 60 5.53 15.43 4.02
N ALA A 61 4.72 14.36 4.16
CA ALA A 61 5.17 12.99 4.07
C ALA A 61 5.67 12.65 2.67
N SER A 62 4.99 13.09 1.61
CA SER A 62 5.42 12.91 0.23
C SER A 62 6.75 13.62 -0.03
N ALA A 63 6.90 14.88 0.38
CA ALA A 63 8.16 15.61 0.21
C ALA A 63 9.34 14.93 0.95
N ALA A 64 9.09 14.43 2.17
CA ALA A 64 10.12 13.70 2.92
C ALA A 64 10.40 12.30 2.31
N PHE A 65 9.38 11.65 1.75
CA PHE A 65 9.53 10.38 1.02
C PHE A 65 10.37 10.57 -0.24
N ASP A 66 10.17 11.65 -0.99
CA ASP A 66 10.97 11.95 -2.19
C ASP A 66 12.46 12.13 -1.85
N VAL A 67 12.77 12.76 -0.73
CA VAL A 67 14.16 12.86 -0.23
C VAL A 67 14.73 11.49 0.12
N ALA A 68 13.93 10.60 0.70
CA ALA A 68 14.34 9.22 0.99
C ALA A 68 14.54 8.40 -0.31
N MET A 69 13.66 8.57 -1.31
CA MET A 69 13.79 7.94 -2.62
C MET A 69 15.05 8.39 -3.36
N LYS A 70 15.44 9.67 -3.28
CA LYS A 70 16.70 10.16 -3.85
C LYS A 70 17.91 9.45 -3.24
N ALA A 71 17.89 9.18 -1.93
CA ALA A 71 18.95 8.40 -1.29
C ALA A 71 18.94 6.95 -1.79
N TYR A 72 17.77 6.32 -1.83
CA TYR A 72 17.60 4.94 -2.32
C TYR A 72 18.07 4.75 -3.76
N GLN A 73 17.79 5.73 -4.63
CA GLN A 73 18.16 5.72 -6.04
C GLN A 73 19.55 6.32 -6.31
N GLY A 74 20.26 6.76 -5.28
CA GLY A 74 21.58 7.35 -5.44
C GLY A 74 22.54 6.35 -6.08
N ARG A 75 23.44 6.87 -6.92
CA ARG A 75 24.35 6.03 -7.69
C ARG A 75 25.57 5.62 -6.86
N ILE A 76 26.14 4.46 -7.15
CA ILE A 76 27.43 4.07 -6.58
C ILE A 76 28.53 4.70 -7.42
N ALA A 77 29.30 5.61 -6.82
CA ALA A 77 30.37 6.34 -7.51
C ALA A 77 31.37 6.95 -6.53
N SER A 78 32.56 7.27 -7.02
CA SER A 78 33.61 7.91 -6.22
C SER A 78 33.67 9.43 -6.35
N ALA A 79 32.86 10.03 -7.24
CA ALA A 79 32.83 11.47 -7.50
C ALA A 79 31.43 11.92 -7.96
N PRO A 80 31.06 13.21 -7.81
CA PRO A 80 29.78 13.78 -8.28
C PRO A 80 29.56 13.66 -9.78
N ASP A 81 28.30 13.71 -10.23
CA ASP A 81 27.99 13.61 -11.67
C ASP A 81 28.19 14.99 -12.29
N PRO A 82 29.07 15.15 -13.31
CA PRO A 82 29.23 16.43 -13.98
C PRO A 82 27.94 16.93 -14.64
N SER A 83 27.03 16.03 -15.02
CA SER A 83 25.75 16.34 -15.70
C SER A 83 24.62 16.65 -14.72
N ASP A 84 24.69 16.14 -13.49
CA ASP A 84 23.78 16.47 -12.40
C ASP A 84 24.55 16.61 -11.07
N PRO A 85 25.06 17.82 -10.77
CA PRO A 85 25.80 18.08 -9.54
C PRO A 85 25.00 17.83 -8.26
N ASN A 86 23.67 17.74 -8.33
CA ASN A 86 22.79 17.50 -7.19
C ASN A 86 22.41 16.03 -7.01
N ALA A 87 22.81 15.15 -7.94
CA ALA A 87 22.58 13.73 -7.82
C ALA A 87 23.34 13.15 -6.62
N LEU A 88 22.61 12.46 -5.73
CA LEU A 88 23.22 11.76 -4.62
C LEU A 88 24.06 10.60 -5.16
N PHE A 89 25.25 10.43 -4.58
CA PHE A 89 26.13 9.30 -4.84
C PHE A 89 26.68 8.75 -3.53
N PHE A 90 27.03 7.47 -3.54
CA PHE A 90 27.50 6.73 -2.39
C PHE A 90 28.74 5.90 -2.75
N ALA A 91 29.60 5.63 -1.76
CA ALA A 91 30.81 4.85 -1.96
C ALA A 91 30.52 3.39 -2.33
N ASP A 92 29.48 2.81 -1.73
CA ASP A 92 29.04 1.44 -1.93
C ASP A 92 27.54 1.29 -1.62
N GLU A 93 26.99 0.10 -1.88
CA GLU A 93 25.57 -0.19 -1.66
C GLU A 93 25.17 -0.12 -0.18
N ALA A 94 26.06 -0.53 0.73
CA ALA A 94 25.77 -0.51 2.16
C ALA A 94 25.61 0.94 2.67
N ALA A 95 26.47 1.86 2.25
CA ALA A 95 26.36 3.28 2.58
C ALA A 95 25.05 3.88 2.05
N ARG A 96 24.66 3.54 0.82
CA ARG A 96 23.38 3.95 0.23
C ARG A 96 22.18 3.43 1.01
N ALA A 97 22.14 2.12 1.26
CA ALA A 97 21.06 1.46 1.99
C ALA A 97 20.97 2.00 3.43
N GLN A 98 22.11 2.28 4.08
CA GLN A 98 22.16 2.84 5.43
C GLN A 98 21.63 4.28 5.50
N ASP A 99 21.86 5.10 4.49
CA ASP A 99 21.29 6.45 4.41
C ASP A 99 19.77 6.40 4.10
N ALA A 100 19.38 5.57 3.13
CA ALA A 100 17.99 5.39 2.73
C ALA A 100 17.12 4.86 3.88
N VAL A 101 17.57 3.82 4.61
CA VAL A 101 16.81 3.27 5.75
C VAL A 101 16.57 4.32 6.83
N GLN A 102 17.55 5.18 7.13
CA GLN A 102 17.40 6.24 8.13
C GLN A 102 16.31 7.25 7.70
N LYS A 103 16.36 7.67 6.44
CA LYS A 103 15.38 8.61 5.87
C LYS A 103 13.99 8.01 5.82
N PHE A 104 13.83 6.79 5.30
CA PHE A 104 12.53 6.10 5.25
C PHE A 104 11.96 5.84 6.64
N SER A 105 12.79 5.41 7.59
CA SER A 105 12.36 5.17 8.98
C SER A 105 11.83 6.45 9.63
N LYS A 106 12.46 7.61 9.34
CA LYS A 106 11.99 8.92 9.80
C LYS A 106 10.63 9.27 9.21
N VAL A 107 10.41 9.03 7.91
CA VAL A 107 9.10 9.26 7.26
C VAL A 107 8.03 8.32 7.85
N ALA A 108 8.33 7.03 7.96
CA ALA A 108 7.43 6.01 8.49
C ALA A 108 7.06 6.25 9.96
N GLY A 109 8.00 6.75 10.77
CA GLY A 109 7.77 7.11 12.16
C GLY A 109 6.99 8.41 12.34
N LYS A 110 7.26 9.43 11.52
CA LYS A 110 6.61 10.74 11.62
C LYS A 110 5.20 10.75 11.02
N TYR A 111 4.96 9.97 9.97
CA TYR A 111 3.71 9.98 9.20
C TYR A 111 3.05 8.60 9.05
N PRO A 112 2.93 7.78 10.11
CA PRO A 112 2.60 6.35 10.03
C PRO A 112 1.22 6.06 9.41
N SER A 113 0.28 7.01 9.48
CA SER A 113 -1.08 6.85 8.97
C SER A 113 -1.24 7.27 7.50
N THR A 114 -0.27 8.00 6.95
CA THR A 114 -0.30 8.49 5.56
C THR A 114 0.18 7.40 4.59
N ASN A 115 -0.25 7.45 3.33
CA ASN A 115 0.23 6.51 2.31
C ASN A 115 1.77 6.59 2.10
N PRO A 116 2.40 7.78 2.00
CA PRO A 116 3.85 7.86 1.91
C PRO A 116 4.57 7.29 3.14
N GLY A 117 4.02 7.46 4.35
CA GLY A 117 4.60 6.85 5.55
C GLY A 117 4.51 5.33 5.60
N LYS A 118 3.40 4.76 5.10
CA LYS A 118 3.27 3.30 4.95
C LYS A 118 4.21 2.75 3.88
N LEU A 119 4.32 3.41 2.73
CA LEU A 119 5.30 3.05 1.70
C LEU A 119 6.74 3.20 2.20
N ALA A 120 7.05 4.28 2.93
CA ALA A 120 8.35 4.45 3.56
C ALA A 120 8.71 3.27 4.46
N ARG A 121 7.74 2.72 5.19
CA ARG A 121 7.97 1.54 6.02
C ARG A 121 8.37 0.32 5.18
N TYR A 122 7.71 0.10 4.05
CA TYR A 122 8.08 -0.97 3.12
C TYR A 122 9.50 -0.77 2.56
N TYR A 123 9.83 0.43 2.09
CA TYR A 123 11.18 0.71 1.57
C TYR A 123 12.27 0.66 2.66
N ALA A 124 11.95 1.04 3.90
CA ALA A 124 12.86 0.82 5.02
C ALA A 124 13.16 -0.67 5.22
N ALA A 125 12.16 -1.54 5.08
CA ALA A 125 12.36 -2.99 5.15
C ALA A 125 13.24 -3.52 4.02
N LEU A 126 13.09 -3.01 2.79
CA LEU A 126 13.99 -3.36 1.67
C LEU A 126 15.43 -2.96 1.96
N CYS A 127 15.65 -1.72 2.42
CA CYS A 127 17.00 -1.27 2.79
C CYS A 127 17.59 -2.07 3.96
N LEU A 128 16.74 -2.54 4.90
CA LEU A 128 17.19 -3.44 5.96
C LEU A 128 17.57 -4.81 5.42
N GLU A 129 16.89 -5.32 4.39
CA GLU A 129 17.30 -6.54 3.70
C GLU A 129 18.65 -6.36 2.99
N ASP A 130 18.86 -5.26 2.27
CA ASP A 130 20.14 -4.94 1.60
C ASP A 130 21.32 -4.85 2.57
N LEU A 131 21.04 -4.60 3.86
CA LEU A 131 22.01 -4.55 4.95
C LEU A 131 22.11 -5.87 5.74
N ASP A 132 21.51 -6.95 5.26
CA ASP A 132 21.39 -8.26 5.94
C ASP A 132 20.73 -8.19 7.33
N ARG A 133 19.99 -7.11 7.63
CA ARG A 133 19.25 -6.90 8.89
C ARG A 133 17.86 -7.54 8.82
N HIS A 134 17.81 -8.81 8.44
CA HIS A 134 16.56 -9.54 8.13
C HIS A 134 15.51 -9.50 9.25
N ASN A 135 15.92 -9.66 10.52
CA ASN A 135 14.97 -9.61 11.65
C ASN A 135 14.25 -8.27 11.74
N GLN A 136 14.98 -7.16 11.52
CA GLN A 136 14.40 -5.83 11.58
C GLN A 136 13.53 -5.55 10.36
N ALA A 137 13.95 -6.05 9.18
CA ALA A 137 13.12 -5.99 7.98
C ALA A 137 11.77 -6.70 8.22
N LEU A 138 11.78 -7.91 8.80
CA LEU A 138 10.57 -8.67 9.14
C LEU A 138 9.68 -7.94 10.16
N GLU A 139 10.25 -7.26 11.14
CA GLU A 139 9.48 -6.42 12.09
C GLU A 139 8.76 -5.27 11.40
N GLU A 140 9.41 -4.62 10.42
CA GLU A 140 8.79 -3.55 9.64
C GLU A 140 7.71 -4.07 8.67
N LEU A 141 7.96 -5.19 8.00
CA LEU A 141 6.99 -5.85 7.11
C LEU A 141 5.75 -6.32 7.87
N LYS A 142 5.91 -6.83 9.10
CA LYS A 142 4.78 -7.26 9.94
C LYS A 142 3.81 -6.11 10.25
N LYS A 143 4.31 -4.88 10.37
CA LYS A 143 3.49 -3.69 10.66
C LYS A 143 2.63 -3.27 9.47
N ILE A 144 2.98 -3.68 8.24
CA ILE A 144 2.20 -3.38 7.02
C ILE A 144 1.37 -4.58 6.55
N SER A 145 1.79 -5.82 6.81
CA SER A 145 1.10 -7.03 6.33
C SER A 145 -0.31 -7.23 6.90
N GLY A 146 -0.62 -6.61 8.04
CA GLY A 146 -1.95 -6.62 8.67
C GLY A 146 -2.80 -5.38 8.38
N GLY A 147 -2.32 -4.47 7.51
CA GLY A 147 -3.01 -3.22 7.20
C GLY A 147 -4.25 -3.40 6.33
N SER A 148 -5.06 -2.34 6.24
CA SER A 148 -6.25 -2.30 5.37
C SER A 148 -5.92 -2.16 3.88
N ASP A 149 -4.70 -1.74 3.55
CA ASP A 149 -4.19 -1.65 2.19
C ASP A 149 -3.74 -3.04 1.72
N LYS A 150 -4.57 -3.67 0.88
CA LYS A 150 -4.36 -5.03 0.40
C LYS A 150 -3.14 -5.16 -0.51
N GLU A 151 -2.85 -4.14 -1.31
CA GLU A 151 -1.70 -4.16 -2.24
C GLU A 151 -0.40 -4.04 -1.45
N LEU A 152 -0.34 -3.09 -0.52
CA LEU A 152 0.83 -2.96 0.36
C LEU A 152 1.02 -4.20 1.25
N ALA A 153 -0.07 -4.79 1.74
CA ALA A 153 0.00 -6.03 2.50
C ALA A 153 0.54 -7.19 1.65
N ALA A 154 0.13 -7.30 0.38
CA ALA A 154 0.64 -8.30 -0.55
C ALA A 154 2.14 -8.11 -0.81
N MET A 155 2.60 -6.87 -1.06
CA MET A 155 4.03 -6.55 -1.20
C MET A 155 4.83 -6.95 0.04
N ALA A 156 4.28 -6.68 1.23
CA ALA A 156 4.94 -7.03 2.48
C ALA A 156 5.07 -8.54 2.70
N GLN A 157 4.00 -9.27 2.38
CA GLN A 157 3.98 -10.74 2.44
C GLN A 157 4.95 -11.34 1.44
N TYR A 158 4.99 -10.82 0.21
CA TYR A 158 5.94 -11.25 -0.82
C TYR A 158 7.37 -11.08 -0.31
N GLN A 159 7.71 -9.90 0.19
CA GLN A 159 9.04 -9.62 0.73
C GLN A 159 9.39 -10.48 1.95
N THR A 160 8.41 -10.74 2.82
CA THR A 160 8.58 -11.66 3.96
C THR A 160 8.94 -13.07 3.50
N ALA A 161 8.28 -13.56 2.44
CA ALA A 161 8.55 -14.87 1.88
C ALA A 161 9.94 -14.95 1.21
N ILE A 162 10.38 -13.88 0.54
CA ILE A 162 11.75 -13.76 0.02
C ILE A 162 12.79 -13.85 1.14
N ILE A 163 12.58 -13.12 2.25
CA ILE A 163 13.49 -13.20 3.39
C ILE A 163 13.49 -14.63 3.96
N TYR A 164 12.32 -15.23 4.19
CA TYR A 164 12.25 -16.60 4.70
C TYR A 164 12.90 -17.65 3.81
N SER A 165 12.81 -17.50 2.48
CA SER A 165 13.46 -18.43 1.55
C SER A 165 14.99 -18.36 1.65
N ARG A 166 15.54 -17.17 1.91
CA ARG A 166 16.99 -16.91 2.05
C ARG A 166 17.53 -17.23 3.44
N THR A 167 16.72 -17.05 4.49
CA THR A 167 17.14 -17.23 5.90
C THR A 167 16.82 -18.61 6.48
N GLY A 168 16.75 -19.65 5.64
CA GLY A 168 16.58 -21.04 6.09
C GLY A 168 15.17 -21.41 6.57
N LYS A 169 14.12 -20.70 6.12
CA LYS A 169 12.71 -21.01 6.41
C LYS A 169 11.89 -21.25 5.13
N PRO A 170 12.30 -22.16 4.23
CA PRO A 170 11.65 -22.36 2.94
C PRO A 170 10.19 -22.82 3.07
N ASP A 171 9.84 -23.61 4.08
CA ASP A 171 8.46 -24.08 4.28
C ASP A 171 7.49 -22.93 4.61
N ASP A 172 7.94 -21.93 5.37
CA ASP A 172 7.14 -20.75 5.67
C ASP A 172 7.03 -19.83 4.46
N ALA A 173 8.10 -19.71 3.67
CA ALA A 173 8.06 -19.00 2.39
C ALA A 173 7.05 -19.63 1.41
N ILE A 174 7.05 -20.97 1.28
CA ILE A 174 6.11 -21.72 0.43
C ILE A 174 4.66 -21.44 0.84
N LYS A 175 4.34 -21.46 2.13
CA LYS A 175 2.97 -21.16 2.63
C LYS A 175 2.53 -19.76 2.22
N ILE A 176 3.40 -18.77 2.37
CA ILE A 176 3.09 -17.38 2.02
C ILE A 176 2.93 -17.23 0.51
N PHE A 177 3.83 -17.78 -0.30
CA PHE A 177 3.72 -17.69 -1.76
C PHE A 177 2.47 -18.39 -2.31
N ARG A 178 2.08 -19.56 -1.78
CA ARG A 178 0.80 -20.19 -2.16
C ARG A 178 -0.38 -19.27 -1.85
N ALA A 179 -0.43 -18.70 -0.64
CA ALA A 179 -1.49 -17.79 -0.25
C ALA A 179 -1.53 -16.49 -1.09
N LEU A 180 -0.38 -16.03 -1.60
CA LEU A 180 -0.30 -14.90 -2.53
C LEU A 180 -0.74 -15.29 -3.94
N ALA A 181 -0.40 -16.50 -4.41
CA ALA A 181 -0.80 -16.99 -5.72
C ALA A 181 -2.32 -17.18 -5.86
N ASP A 182 -3.02 -17.38 -4.75
CA ASP A 182 -4.48 -17.51 -4.68
C ASP A 182 -5.20 -16.14 -4.65
N LYS A 183 -4.47 -15.03 -4.46
CA LYS A 183 -5.04 -13.69 -4.36
C LYS A 183 -4.70 -12.86 -5.60
N GLN A 184 -5.60 -11.97 -5.98
CA GLN A 184 -5.32 -10.96 -6.99
C GLN A 184 -4.63 -9.76 -6.33
N SER A 185 -3.49 -9.35 -6.89
CA SER A 185 -2.77 -8.14 -6.53
C SER A 185 -2.21 -7.52 -7.82
N ALA A 186 -2.35 -6.20 -7.94
CA ALA A 186 -1.76 -5.45 -9.04
C ALA A 186 -0.24 -5.28 -8.87
N LEU A 187 0.23 -5.13 -7.63
CA LEU A 187 1.64 -4.87 -7.32
C LEU A 187 2.47 -6.15 -7.13
N VAL A 188 1.82 -7.29 -6.86
CA VAL A 188 2.45 -8.60 -6.75
C VAL A 188 1.79 -9.56 -7.75
N PRO A 189 2.23 -9.54 -9.02
CA PRO A 189 1.63 -10.37 -10.06
C PRO A 189 1.76 -11.87 -9.75
N ARG A 190 0.67 -12.62 -9.94
CA ARG A 190 0.65 -14.07 -9.77
C ARG A 190 1.79 -14.84 -10.47
N PRO A 191 2.17 -14.58 -11.74
CA PRO A 191 3.27 -15.31 -12.38
C PRO A 191 4.61 -15.14 -11.64
N LEU A 192 4.87 -13.95 -11.07
CA LEU A 192 6.07 -13.70 -10.26
C LEU A 192 6.07 -14.58 -9.01
N VAL A 193 4.94 -14.65 -8.31
CA VAL A 193 4.78 -15.48 -7.10
C VAL A 193 4.96 -16.97 -7.41
N LEU A 194 4.38 -17.46 -8.52
CA LEU A 194 4.53 -18.84 -8.94
C LEU A 194 5.98 -19.17 -9.29
N LEU A 195 6.70 -18.25 -9.92
CA LEU A 195 8.10 -18.44 -10.27
C LEU A 195 8.97 -18.60 -9.01
N GLU A 196 8.80 -17.72 -8.02
CA GLU A 196 9.51 -17.83 -6.73
C GLU A 196 9.18 -19.14 -6.00
N LEU A 197 7.89 -19.51 -5.98
CA LEU A 197 7.43 -20.75 -5.36
C LEU A 197 8.08 -21.98 -6.02
N ALA A 198 8.10 -22.04 -7.35
CA ALA A 198 8.75 -23.13 -8.09
C ALA A 198 10.26 -23.16 -7.87
N GLY A 199 10.91 -21.99 -7.78
CA GLY A 199 12.33 -21.86 -7.46
C GLY A 199 12.70 -22.51 -6.13
N ILE A 200 11.87 -22.29 -5.10
CA ILE A 200 12.06 -22.88 -3.77
C ILE A 200 11.78 -24.39 -3.78
N LEU A 201 10.71 -24.81 -4.46
CA LEU A 201 10.32 -26.23 -4.54
C LEU A 201 11.29 -27.08 -5.38
N ARG A 202 12.13 -26.47 -6.21
CA ARG A 202 13.05 -27.18 -7.11
C ARG A 202 13.89 -28.24 -6.38
N ASN A 203 14.35 -27.94 -5.16
CA ASN A 203 15.23 -28.83 -4.40
C ASN A 203 14.47 -29.84 -3.54
N SER A 204 13.31 -29.46 -2.98
CA SER A 204 12.56 -30.29 -2.04
C SER A 204 11.46 -31.13 -2.71
N ASN A 205 10.85 -30.60 -3.78
CA ASN A 205 9.78 -31.25 -4.54
C ASN A 205 9.86 -30.89 -6.03
N PRO A 206 10.86 -31.43 -6.77
CA PRO A 206 11.08 -31.10 -8.18
C PRO A 206 9.88 -31.39 -9.08
N LYS A 207 9.08 -32.40 -8.73
CA LYS A 207 7.85 -32.74 -9.46
C LYS A 207 6.81 -31.63 -9.38
N GLU A 208 6.59 -31.06 -8.20
CA GLU A 208 5.67 -29.94 -8.02
C GLU A 208 6.20 -28.68 -8.70
N ALA A 209 7.51 -28.40 -8.55
CA ALA A 209 8.16 -27.28 -9.24
C ALA A 209 7.95 -27.33 -10.77
N ALA A 210 8.14 -28.51 -11.38
CA ALA A 210 7.89 -28.71 -12.80
C ALA A 210 6.42 -28.41 -13.19
N GLY A 211 5.47 -28.85 -12.38
CA GLY A 211 4.05 -28.56 -12.59
C GLY A 211 3.74 -27.06 -12.56
N ILE A 212 4.35 -26.32 -11.63
CA ILE A 212 4.18 -24.86 -11.52
C ILE A 212 4.83 -24.14 -12.71
N TYR A 213 6.03 -24.52 -13.13
CA TYR A 213 6.65 -23.93 -14.32
C TYR A 213 5.82 -24.16 -15.58
N GLN A 214 5.26 -25.36 -15.77
CA GLN A 214 4.34 -25.64 -16.87
C GLN A 214 3.06 -24.80 -16.78
N GLN A 215 2.53 -24.58 -15.57
CA GLN A 215 1.39 -23.70 -15.35
C GLN A 215 1.71 -22.27 -15.77
N ILE A 216 2.87 -21.73 -15.39
CA ILE A 216 3.30 -20.37 -15.77
C ILE A 216 3.29 -20.22 -17.29
N LYS A 217 3.90 -21.17 -18.01
CA LYS A 217 3.94 -21.14 -19.47
C LYS A 217 2.57 -21.20 -20.12
N LYS A 218 1.66 -21.99 -19.56
CA LYS A 218 0.31 -22.17 -20.11
C LYS A 218 -0.56 -20.93 -19.89
N GLU A 219 -0.47 -20.33 -18.71
CA GLU A 219 -1.35 -19.23 -18.31
C GLU A 219 -0.77 -17.85 -18.65
N PHE A 220 0.55 -17.74 -18.79
CA PHE A 220 1.26 -16.48 -19.05
C PHE A 220 2.32 -16.61 -20.17
N PRO A 221 1.97 -17.16 -21.35
CA PRO A 221 2.94 -17.56 -22.39
C PRO A 221 3.82 -16.42 -22.93
N ASP A 222 3.29 -15.21 -23.04
CA ASP A 222 3.98 -14.06 -23.67
C ASP A 222 4.67 -13.16 -22.65
N THR A 223 5.36 -13.76 -21.66
CA THR A 223 6.03 -13.02 -20.59
C THR A 223 7.47 -13.47 -20.40
N THR A 224 8.33 -12.55 -19.97
CA THR A 224 9.72 -12.89 -19.56
C THR A 224 9.77 -13.88 -18.39
N ILE A 225 8.65 -14.03 -17.65
CA ILE A 225 8.50 -15.00 -16.58
C ILE A 225 8.28 -16.42 -17.15
N ALA A 226 7.59 -16.56 -18.28
CA ALA A 226 7.48 -17.84 -18.98
C ALA A 226 8.85 -18.33 -19.49
N ASP A 227 9.68 -17.43 -20.03
CA ASP A 227 11.06 -17.77 -20.41
C ASP A 227 11.90 -18.26 -19.22
N GLN A 228 11.70 -17.64 -18.05
CA GLN A 228 12.37 -18.08 -16.82
C GLN A 228 11.83 -19.42 -16.31
N ALA A 229 10.53 -19.68 -16.46
CA ALA A 229 9.93 -20.96 -16.14
C ALA A 229 10.47 -22.07 -17.05
N ASP A 230 10.71 -21.78 -18.33
CA ASP A 230 11.36 -22.70 -19.26
C ASP A 230 12.78 -23.07 -18.82
N ARG A 231 13.61 -22.08 -18.50
CA ARG A 231 14.95 -22.34 -17.94
C ARG A 231 14.87 -23.15 -16.63
N GLY A 232 13.86 -22.88 -15.80
CA GLY A 232 13.59 -23.64 -14.58
C GLY A 232 13.35 -25.12 -14.85
N LEU A 233 12.52 -25.45 -15.85
CA LEU A 233 12.27 -26.83 -16.30
C LEU A 233 13.52 -27.52 -16.84
N ASP A 234 14.35 -26.81 -17.60
CA ASP A 234 15.61 -27.36 -18.12
C ASP A 234 16.58 -27.74 -17.00
N THR A 235 16.55 -27.02 -15.86
CA THR A 235 17.38 -27.37 -14.69
C THR A 235 16.86 -28.58 -13.91
N LEU A 236 15.59 -28.96 -14.09
CA LEU A 236 14.95 -30.09 -13.43
C LEU A 236 15.13 -31.41 -14.20
N SER A 237 15.28 -31.31 -15.52
CA SER A 237 15.59 -32.46 -16.37
C SER A 237 17.10 -32.71 -16.33
N PRO A 238 17.61 -33.89 -15.92
CA PRO A 238 19.02 -34.17 -16.10
C PRO A 238 19.34 -34.09 -17.59
N LYS A 239 20.37 -33.30 -17.95
CA LYS A 239 20.89 -33.27 -19.32
C LYS A 239 21.22 -34.71 -19.71
N SER A 240 20.46 -35.23 -20.68
CA SER A 240 20.65 -36.55 -21.27
C SER A 240 21.93 -36.61 -22.06
#